data_AF-A0A969NVZ1-F1
#
_entry.id   AF-A0A969NVZ1-F1
#
_cell.length_a   1.000
_cell.length_b   1.000
_cell.length_c   1.000
_cell.angle_alpha   90.00
_cell.angle_beta   90.00
_cell.angle_gamma   90.00
#
_symmetry.space_group_name_H-M   'P 1'
#
loop_
_entity.id
_entity.type
_entity.pdbx_description
1 polymer ?
#
loop_
_entity_poly.entity_id
_entity_poly.type
_entity_poly.pdbx_seq_one_letter_code
_entity_poly.pdbx_strand_id
1 'polypeptide(L)'
;MTGSSASSTQWRLIDPQGNEVFDQRFSSDATDITTSQTGTYTLLIESDIYDQANSLGSINYRFQVDPISADLIVTNPTAPTSVTWGQPFTLGWQVTNIGSLTSTGWSDRIYLSKDTTLDNNDILLTSFNDSMRHL
;
A
#
# COMPACT_ATOMS: atom_id res chain seq x y z
N MET A 1 0.60 -21.80 10.19
CA MET A 1 0.98 -21.80 11.62
C MET A 1 0.71 -23.20 12.22
N THR A 2 1.35 -23.60 13.32
CA THR A 2 1.02 -24.86 14.04
C THR A 2 0.71 -24.57 15.51
N GLY A 3 -0.57 -24.64 15.86
CA GLY A 3 -1.09 -24.54 17.22
C GLY A 3 -2.34 -25.38 17.33
N SER A 4 -2.34 -26.32 18.28
CA SER A 4 -3.30 -27.39 18.50
C SER A 4 -4.72 -26.89 18.80
N SER A 5 -5.71 -27.48 18.12
CA SER A 5 -7.06 -27.84 18.62
C SER A 5 -7.69 -26.94 19.70
N ALA A 6 -8.01 -25.69 19.37
CA ALA A 6 -8.85 -24.80 20.19
C ALA A 6 -9.91 -24.15 19.28
N SER A 7 -11.01 -24.86 19.04
CA SER A 7 -11.91 -24.68 17.90
C SER A 7 -13.13 -23.77 18.14
N SER A 8 -12.98 -22.66 18.86
CA SER A 8 -14.09 -21.69 19.01
C SER A 8 -13.72 -20.22 18.86
N THR A 9 -12.43 -19.88 18.83
CA THR A 9 -12.05 -18.48 18.65
C THR A 9 -12.30 -18.07 17.21
N GLN A 10 -13.05 -17.01 17.04
CA GLN A 10 -13.43 -16.39 15.79
C GLN A 10 -12.78 -15.02 15.72
N TRP A 11 -12.38 -14.61 14.52
CA TRP A 11 -12.02 -13.23 14.25
C TRP A 11 -12.82 -12.68 13.10
N ARG A 12 -13.26 -11.44 13.30
CA ARG A 12 -14.12 -10.73 12.37
C ARG A 12 -13.51 -9.38 12.07
N LEU A 13 -13.59 -8.97 10.81
CA LEU A 13 -13.17 -7.65 10.37
C LEU A 13 -14.42 -6.85 9.99
N ILE A 14 -14.62 -5.73 10.66
CA ILE A 14 -15.74 -4.82 10.44
C ILE A 14 -15.23 -3.58 9.72
N ASP A 15 -15.88 -3.22 8.61
CA ASP A 15 -15.56 -2.06 7.79
C ASP A 15 -15.98 -0.72 8.45
N PRO A 16 -15.52 0.42 7.91
CA PRO A 16 -15.90 1.74 8.41
C PRO A 16 -17.40 2.06 8.47
N GLN A 17 -18.27 1.33 7.75
CA GLN A 17 -19.72 1.50 7.81
C GLN A 17 -20.39 0.50 8.77
N GLY A 18 -19.62 -0.37 9.41
CA GLY A 18 -20.11 -1.37 10.35
C GLY A 18 -20.48 -2.71 9.71
N ASN A 19 -20.16 -2.94 8.43
CA ASN A 19 -20.41 -4.23 7.78
C ASN A 19 -19.26 -5.19 8.06
N GLU A 20 -19.59 -6.46 8.23
CA GLU A 20 -18.59 -7.52 8.29
C GLU A 20 -18.05 -7.83 6.89
N VAL A 21 -16.72 -7.77 6.74
CA VAL A 21 -16.02 -8.06 5.48
C VAL A 21 -15.17 -9.33 5.55
N PHE A 22 -15.02 -9.89 6.75
CA PHE A 22 -14.30 -11.13 6.97
C PHE A 22 -14.79 -11.77 8.26
N ASP A 23 -14.95 -13.10 8.23
CA ASP A 23 -15.28 -13.93 9.37
C ASP A 23 -14.66 -15.33 9.21
N GLN A 24 -13.70 -15.66 10.08
CA GLN A 24 -13.15 -17.02 10.15
C GLN A 24 -12.82 -17.43 11.58
N ARG A 25 -12.83 -18.75 11.80
CA ARG A 25 -12.28 -19.36 13.01
C ARG A 25 -10.75 -19.43 12.92
N PHE A 26 -10.06 -19.36 14.07
CA PHE A 26 -8.63 -19.63 14.21
C PHE A 26 -8.28 -21.12 14.04
N SER A 27 -8.80 -21.77 13.00
CA SER A 27 -8.51 -23.16 12.64
C SER A 27 -7.42 -23.30 11.58
N SER A 28 -7.06 -22.20 10.91
CA SER A 28 -6.03 -22.10 9.87
C SER A 28 -5.61 -20.64 9.67
N ASP A 29 -4.43 -20.42 9.10
CA ASP A 29 -3.99 -19.09 8.67
C ASP A 29 -4.98 -18.58 7.60
N ALA A 30 -5.57 -17.41 7.76
CA ALA A 30 -6.20 -16.75 6.62
C ALA A 30 -5.12 -16.13 5.75
N THR A 31 -5.22 -16.35 4.45
CA THR A 31 -4.44 -15.64 3.45
C THR A 31 -4.97 -14.22 3.26
N ASP A 32 -4.15 -13.36 2.64
CA ASP A 32 -4.37 -11.92 2.44
C ASP A 32 -5.85 -11.50 2.26
N ILE A 33 -6.31 -10.60 3.12
CA ILE A 33 -7.63 -9.97 3.03
C ILE A 33 -7.45 -8.60 2.38
N THR A 34 -7.91 -8.45 1.15
CA THR A 34 -7.94 -7.14 0.48
C THR A 34 -9.23 -6.41 0.84
N THR A 35 -9.10 -5.28 1.55
CA THR A 35 -10.24 -4.40 1.84
C THR A 35 -10.57 -3.53 0.62
N SER A 36 -11.84 -3.44 0.23
CA SER A 36 -12.30 -2.70 -0.96
C SER A 36 -12.36 -1.17 -0.79
N GLN A 37 -12.08 -0.66 0.41
CA GLN A 37 -12.28 0.75 0.74
C GLN A 37 -11.30 1.21 1.83
N THR A 38 -11.08 2.52 1.88
CA THR A 38 -10.26 3.15 2.90
C THR A 38 -11.09 3.44 4.16
N GLY A 39 -10.42 3.52 5.32
CA GLY A 39 -11.03 3.96 6.57
C GLY A 39 -10.57 3.15 7.79
N THR A 40 -11.23 3.37 8.92
CA THR A 40 -10.95 2.65 10.17
C THR A 40 -11.72 1.34 10.20
N TYR A 41 -10.99 0.23 10.25
CA TYR A 41 -11.54 -1.11 10.44
C TYR A 41 -11.50 -1.51 11.91
N THR A 42 -12.49 -2.27 12.36
CA THR A 42 -12.50 -2.87 13.71
C THR A 42 -12.23 -4.37 13.60
N LEU A 43 -11.18 -4.84 14.28
CA LEU A 43 -10.88 -6.25 14.45
C LEU A 43 -11.53 -6.75 15.74
N LEU A 44 -12.43 -7.73 15.63
CA LEU A 44 -13.02 -8.43 16.77
C LEU A 44 -12.36 -9.81 16.91
N ILE A 45 -12.06 -10.19 18.16
CA ILE A 45 -11.56 -11.53 18.51
C ILE A 45 -12.48 -12.05 19.61
N GLU A 46 -13.24 -13.09 19.30
CA GLU A 46 -14.35 -13.60 20.11
C GLU A 46 -14.16 -15.11 20.33
N SER A 47 -14.60 -15.63 21.49
CA SER A 47 -14.63 -17.08 21.77
C SER A 47 -16.06 -17.51 22.06
N ASP A 48 -16.43 -18.75 21.69
CA ASP A 48 -17.76 -19.25 22.02
C ASP A 48 -17.98 -19.36 23.53
N ILE A 49 -19.18 -19.00 23.97
CA ILE A 49 -19.60 -19.02 25.38
C ILE A 49 -19.63 -20.42 26.02
N TYR A 50 -19.50 -21.47 25.22
CA TYR A 50 -19.53 -22.87 25.65
C TYR A 50 -18.14 -23.47 25.91
N ASP A 51 -17.07 -22.79 25.50
CA ASP A 51 -15.73 -23.17 25.92
C ASP A 51 -15.54 -22.75 27.38
N GLN A 52 -15.57 -23.73 28.29
CA GLN A 52 -15.26 -23.48 29.69
C GLN A 52 -13.90 -22.79 29.77
N ALA A 53 -13.89 -21.62 30.40
CA ALA A 53 -12.79 -20.64 30.49
C ALA A 53 -11.47 -21.15 31.13
N ASN A 54 -11.26 -22.47 31.24
CA ASN A 54 -10.14 -23.11 31.93
C ASN A 54 -9.42 -24.23 31.15
N SER A 55 -9.72 -24.46 29.86
CA SER A 55 -9.05 -25.54 29.09
C SER A 55 -8.01 -25.06 28.08
N LEU A 56 -7.93 -23.76 27.83
CA LEU A 56 -7.06 -23.18 26.80
C LEU A 56 -6.10 -22.23 27.51
N GLY A 57 -4.84 -22.62 27.68
CA GLY A 57 -3.79 -21.69 28.11
C GLY A 57 -3.75 -20.46 27.18
N SER A 58 -3.05 -19.39 27.58
CA SER A 58 -2.95 -18.15 26.78
C SER A 58 -2.74 -18.42 25.29
N ILE A 59 -3.74 -18.09 24.48
CA ILE A 59 -3.64 -18.09 23.02
C ILE A 59 -3.02 -16.74 22.64
N ASN A 60 -1.81 -16.78 22.07
CA ASN A 60 -1.19 -15.59 21.51
C ASN A 60 -1.60 -15.45 20.05
N TYR A 61 -2.05 -14.27 19.66
CA TYR A 61 -2.33 -13.91 18.28
C TYR A 61 -1.44 -12.74 17.85
N ARG A 62 -1.10 -12.71 16.55
CA ARG A 62 -0.39 -11.58 15.92
C ARG A 62 -1.01 -11.36 14.56
N PHE A 63 -1.34 -10.11 14.25
CA PHE A 63 -1.73 -9.68 12.92
C PHE A 63 -0.71 -8.66 12.41
N GLN A 64 -0.55 -8.61 11.09
CA GLN A 64 0.24 -7.60 10.41
C GLN A 64 -0.73 -6.81 9.53
N VAL A 65 -0.71 -5.48 9.67
CA VAL A 65 -1.45 -4.58 8.79
C VAL A 65 -0.43 -3.97 7.87
N ASP A 66 -0.48 -4.36 6.60
CA ASP A 66 0.34 -3.74 5.57
C ASP A 66 -0.47 -2.64 4.88
N PRO A 67 -0.01 -1.38 4.90
CA PRO A 67 -0.71 -0.31 4.19
C PRO A 67 -0.67 -0.59 2.69
N ILE A 68 -1.83 -0.75 2.07
CA ILE A 68 -1.95 -0.78 0.62
C ILE A 68 -1.94 0.66 0.09
N SER A 69 -1.01 0.96 -0.81
CA SER A 69 -0.87 2.28 -1.42
C SER A 69 -0.36 2.14 -2.85
N ALA A 70 -0.56 3.19 -3.65
CA ALA A 70 0.19 3.33 -4.89
C ALA A 70 1.59 3.86 -4.53
N ASP A 71 2.62 3.30 -5.16
CA ASP A 71 4.00 3.71 -4.96
C ASP A 71 4.63 3.91 -6.33
N LEU A 72 4.76 5.18 -6.72
CA LEU A 72 5.21 5.58 -8.05
C LEU A 72 6.69 5.90 -8.03
N ILE A 73 7.46 5.17 -8.83
CA ILE A 73 8.88 5.40 -9.01
C ILE A 73 9.19 5.84 -10.44
N VAL A 74 10.10 6.81 -10.57
CA VAL A 74 10.66 7.17 -11.87
C VAL A 74 11.74 6.14 -12.23
N THR A 75 11.60 5.52 -13.39
CA THR A 75 12.52 4.50 -13.90
C THR A 75 13.11 4.94 -15.23
N ASN A 76 14.32 4.45 -15.52
CA ASN A 76 15.04 4.66 -16.78
C ASN A 76 15.14 6.15 -17.22
N PRO A 77 15.57 7.09 -16.36
CA PRO A 77 15.75 8.47 -16.77
C PRO A 77 16.87 8.57 -17.82
N THR A 78 16.61 9.32 -18.88
CA THR A 78 17.54 9.60 -19.98
C THR A 78 17.58 11.09 -20.26
N ALA A 79 18.80 11.62 -20.35
CA ALA A 79 19.06 13.01 -20.65
C ALA A 79 20.42 13.14 -21.38
N PRO A 80 20.60 14.15 -22.25
CA PRO A 80 21.92 14.47 -22.78
C PRO A 80 22.88 14.91 -21.67
N THR A 81 24.16 14.54 -21.78
CA THR A 81 25.20 14.99 -20.85
C THR A 81 25.63 16.45 -21.06
N SER A 82 25.27 17.02 -22.21
CA SER A 82 25.48 18.42 -22.56
C SER A 82 24.41 18.90 -23.53
N VAL A 83 24.03 20.18 -23.44
CA VAL A 83 23.06 20.81 -24.33
C VAL A 83 23.65 22.09 -24.93
N THR A 84 23.22 22.44 -26.14
CA THR A 84 23.64 23.68 -26.81
C THR A 84 22.63 24.78 -26.51
N TRP A 85 23.14 25.98 -26.21
CA TRP A 85 22.29 27.15 -25.97
C TRP A 85 21.32 27.40 -27.12
N GLY A 86 20.06 27.65 -26.77
CA GLY A 86 18.98 27.95 -27.72
C GLY A 86 18.53 26.75 -28.57
N GLN A 87 19.07 25.55 -28.34
CA GLN A 87 18.63 24.33 -29.03
C GLN A 87 17.71 23.49 -28.13
N PRO A 88 16.66 22.89 -28.69
CA PRO A 88 15.84 21.95 -27.95
C PRO A 88 16.63 20.68 -27.64
N PHE A 89 16.26 20.00 -26.55
CA PHE A 89 16.76 18.69 -26.19
C PHE A 89 15.61 17.84 -25.67
N THR A 90 15.80 16.52 -25.69
CA THR A 90 14.78 15.56 -25.27
C THR A 90 15.18 14.92 -23.95
N LEU A 91 14.21 14.82 -23.05
CA LEU A 91 14.28 14.03 -21.83
C LEU A 91 13.35 12.83 -21.98
N GLY A 92 13.69 11.71 -21.35
CA GLY A 92 12.84 10.53 -21.31
C GLY A 92 12.88 9.85 -19.96
N TRP A 93 11.74 9.37 -19.49
CA TRP A 93 11.61 8.57 -18.27
C TRP A 93 10.38 7.68 -18.39
N GLN A 94 10.28 6.72 -17.47
CA GLN A 94 9.09 5.93 -17.25
C GLN A 94 8.63 6.14 -15.80
N VAL A 95 7.34 5.98 -15.56
CA VAL A 95 6.77 5.91 -14.22
C VAL A 95 6.22 4.51 -14.01
N THR A 96 6.71 3.82 -12.99
CA THR A 96 6.26 2.47 -12.63
C THR A 96 5.58 2.52 -11.28
N ASN A 97 4.38 1.95 -11.20
CA ASN A 97 3.73 1.72 -9.92
C ASN A 97 4.18 0.37 -9.35
N ILE A 98 4.96 0.41 -8.27
CA ILE A 98 5.41 -0.76 -7.52
C ILE A 98 4.53 -1.03 -6.28
N GLY A 99 3.51 -0.19 -6.06
CA GLY A 99 2.52 -0.35 -5.01
C GLY A 99 1.40 -1.33 -5.36
N SER A 100 0.57 -1.65 -4.37
CA SER A 100 -0.54 -2.60 -4.49
C SER A 100 -1.86 -1.97 -4.91
N LEU A 101 -1.97 -0.64 -4.90
CA LEU A 101 -3.13 0.09 -5.43
C LEU A 101 -2.82 0.76 -6.76
N THR A 102 -3.80 0.82 -7.64
CA THR A 102 -3.75 1.65 -8.85
C THR A 102 -3.69 3.14 -8.49
N SER A 103 -2.73 3.88 -9.04
CA SER A 103 -2.72 5.34 -8.93
C SER A 103 -3.83 5.96 -9.78
N THR A 104 -4.59 6.89 -9.20
CA THR A 104 -5.62 7.66 -9.91
C THR A 104 -5.05 8.84 -10.69
N GLY A 105 -3.78 9.18 -10.48
CA GLY A 105 -3.11 10.30 -11.14
C GLY A 105 -1.79 10.67 -10.46
N TRP A 106 -0.87 11.27 -11.20
CA TRP A 106 0.36 11.84 -10.65
C TRP A 106 0.80 13.08 -11.44
N SER A 107 1.78 13.80 -10.88
CA SER A 107 2.41 14.92 -11.56
C SER A 107 3.92 14.72 -11.63
N ASP A 108 4.45 14.73 -12.84
CA ASP A 108 5.89 14.77 -13.08
C ASP A 108 6.37 16.21 -13.02
N ARG A 109 7.54 16.44 -12.41
CA ARG A 109 8.18 17.75 -12.33
C ARG A 109 9.65 17.64 -12.71
N ILE A 110 10.10 18.55 -13.57
CA ILE A 110 11.46 18.56 -14.06
C ILE A 110 12.15 19.80 -13.50
N TYR A 111 13.23 19.57 -12.75
CA TYR A 111 14.01 20.61 -12.12
C TYR A 111 15.40 20.70 -12.76
N LEU A 112 15.92 21.92 -12.87
CA LEU A 112 17.32 22.19 -13.13
C LEU A 112 18.03 22.39 -11.79
N SER A 113 18.96 21.48 -11.49
CA SER A 113 19.78 21.50 -10.28
C SER A 113 21.26 21.64 -10.61
N LYS A 114 22.05 22.16 -9.66
CA LYS A 114 23.52 22.21 -9.72
C LYS A 114 24.17 21.04 -9.00
N ASP A 115 23.40 20.23 -8.29
CA ASP A 115 23.87 19.07 -7.55
C ASP A 115 22.88 17.89 -7.69
N THR A 116 23.01 16.90 -6.81
CA THR A 116 22.23 15.65 -6.86
C THR A 116 21.09 15.62 -5.85
N THR A 117 20.82 16.73 -5.16
CA THR A 117 19.79 16.83 -4.13
C THR A 117 18.70 17.78 -4.56
N LEU A 118 17.45 17.32 -4.50
CA LEU A 118 16.30 18.19 -4.74
C LEU A 118 16.12 19.13 -3.54
N ASP A 119 16.32 20.42 -3.74
CA ASP A 119 16.19 21.43 -2.69
C ASP A 119 15.56 22.76 -3.17
N ASN A 120 15.52 23.77 -2.29
CA ASN A 120 14.89 25.05 -2.58
C ASN A 120 15.70 25.95 -3.54
N ASN A 121 16.93 25.57 -3.91
CA ASN A 121 17.78 26.30 -4.87
C ASN A 121 17.55 25.81 -6.31
N ASP A 122 16.80 24.72 -6.49
CA ASP A 122 16.50 24.16 -7.81
C ASP A 122 15.42 24.93 -8.55
N ILE A 123 15.57 24.98 -9.88
CA ILE A 123 14.65 25.72 -10.75
C ILE A 123 13.68 24.75 -11.41
N LEU A 124 12.38 24.87 -11.09
CA LEU A 124 11.34 24.14 -11.81
C LEU A 124 11.31 24.60 -13.27
N LEU A 125 11.61 23.70 -14.21
CA LEU A 125 11.52 23.96 -15.64
C LEU A 125 10.10 23.76 -16.15
N THR A 126 9.46 22.64 -15.78
CA THR A 126 8.10 22.30 -16.21
C THR A 126 7.46 21.20 -15.36
N SER A 127 6.16 21.00 -15.52
CA SER A 127 5.39 19.92 -14.89
C SER A 127 4.36 19.33 -15.84
N PHE A 128 4.13 18.03 -15.74
CA PHE A 128 3.09 17.28 -16.47
C PHE A 128 2.13 16.64 -15.49
N ASN A 129 0.86 16.49 -15.86
CA ASN A 129 -0.11 15.69 -15.11
C ASN A 129 -0.42 14.44 -15.93
N ASP A 130 -0.42 13.29 -15.28
CA ASP A 130 -0.66 12.00 -15.90
C ASP A 130 -1.60 11.15 -15.02
N SER A 131 -2.09 10.05 -15.59
CA SER A 131 -2.98 9.09 -14.95
C SER A 131 -2.76 7.71 -15.56
N MET A 132 -2.90 6.65 -14.76
CA MET A 132 -2.91 5.30 -15.32
C MET A 132 -4.20 5.16 -16.12
N ARG A 133 -4.09 5.14 -17.45
CA ARG A 133 -5.22 4.85 -18.33
C ARG A 133 -5.71 3.43 -17.98
N HIS A 134 -6.96 3.33 -17.51
CA HIS A 134 -7.65 2.04 -17.48
C HIS A 134 -7.75 1.55 -18.93
N LEU A 135 -7.12 0.41 -19.22
CA LEU A 135 -7.36 -0.35 -20.44
C LEU A 135 -8.62 -1.19 -20.28
#